data_AF-A0A9D8S7L0-F1
#
_entry.id   AF-A0A9D8S7L0-F1
#
_cell.length_a   1.000
_cell.length_b   1.000
_cell.length_c   1.000
_cell.angle_alpha   90.00
_cell.angle_beta   90.00
_cell.angle_gamma   90.00
#
_symmetry.space_group_name_H-M   'P 1'
#
loop_
_entity.id
_entity.type
_entity.pdbx_description
1 polymer ?
#
loop_
_entity_poly.entity_id
_entity_poly.type
_entity_poly.pdbx_seq_one_letter_code
_entity_poly.pdbx_strand_id
1 'polypeptide(L)'
;MSNSNIKVIAIIATIVLVFTLITSNAVSVASVIFLAKGTTQTGTVADTNNDANVNTNNGASNNTNTPANNGGNTAATQAPSGNTGATQAPAGNNNSGSTVTTAPAGNNNGGAAAQSKSNEEVLKIYTDLMNKAKADKPGYKKVEYQELPGDAANRQISKGEGLVGVLLKLVTDTLDLLTTKEEAEADPEIVEKGGDMRWFPVYKCEKGCYLTDVNAIESTKYEDLGNGKARITIVLKDENNPEPMAEGATTSPSNTGAMFSPLSKADIDNTINGGAVQAVIKNVTYSLVYHDCKAVVEYDTNTNQIIRLEQYMNVAIQGGGKLVLLGEIKIDKQELFNTMIISDFQY
;
A
#
# COMPACT_ATOMS: atom_id res chain seq x y z
N MET A 1 -19.60 -0.66 37.72
CA MET A 1 -19.44 0.28 36.59
C MET A 1 -20.79 0.46 35.92
N SER A 2 -21.05 1.59 35.27
CA SER A 2 -22.25 1.71 34.42
C SER A 2 -22.07 0.87 33.15
N ASN A 3 -23.18 0.42 32.56
CA ASN A 3 -23.17 -0.31 31.30
C ASN A 3 -22.64 0.57 30.13
N SER A 4 -22.77 1.90 30.27
CA SER A 4 -22.22 2.88 29.32
C SER A 4 -20.68 2.88 29.30
N ASN A 5 -20.04 2.85 30.47
CA ASN A 5 -18.57 2.88 30.56
C ASN A 5 -17.95 1.63 29.95
N ILE A 6 -18.60 0.46 30.09
CA ILE A 6 -18.14 -0.80 29.48
C ILE A 6 -18.23 -0.72 27.95
N LYS A 7 -19.31 -0.14 27.39
CA LYS A 7 -19.43 0.09 25.94
C LYS A 7 -18.37 1.05 25.41
N VAL A 8 -18.11 2.17 26.09
CA VAL A 8 -17.06 3.13 25.69
C VAL A 8 -15.67 2.49 25.75
N ILE A 9 -15.38 1.69 26.79
CA ILE A 9 -14.13 0.93 26.90
C ILE A 9 -14.00 -0.10 25.79
N ALA A 10 -15.07 -0.85 25.48
CA ALA A 10 -15.08 -1.83 24.40
C ALA A 10 -14.89 -1.16 23.02
N ILE A 11 -15.52 -0.01 22.78
CA ILE A 11 -15.34 0.78 21.56
C ILE A 11 -13.88 1.25 21.44
N ILE A 12 -13.30 1.85 22.49
CA ILE A 12 -11.90 2.34 22.43
C ILE A 12 -10.89 1.19 22.29
N ALA A 13 -11.14 0.05 22.96
CA ALA A 13 -10.32 -1.15 22.80
C ALA A 13 -10.44 -1.76 21.41
N THR A 14 -11.64 -1.76 20.84
CA THR A 14 -11.88 -2.18 19.47
C THR A 14 -11.20 -1.22 18.52
N ILE A 15 -11.27 0.09 18.72
CA ILE A 15 -10.57 1.10 17.91
C ILE A 15 -9.05 0.86 17.89
N VAL A 16 -8.41 0.49 18.99
CA VAL A 16 -6.97 0.13 18.97
C VAL A 16 -6.73 -1.18 18.22
N LEU A 17 -7.58 -2.19 18.43
CA LEU A 17 -7.49 -3.44 17.69
C LEU A 17 -7.67 -3.18 16.17
N VAL A 18 -8.63 -2.34 15.79
CA VAL A 18 -8.89 -1.82 14.44
C VAL A 18 -7.66 -1.13 13.86
N PHE A 19 -7.03 -0.20 14.58
CA PHE A 19 -5.80 0.44 14.11
C PHE A 19 -4.62 -0.53 14.00
N THR A 20 -4.64 -1.65 14.74
CA THR A 20 -3.64 -2.71 14.56
C THR A 20 -3.99 -3.66 13.40
N LEU A 21 -5.28 -3.74 13.00
CA LEU A 21 -5.82 -4.80 12.11
C LEU A 21 -6.46 -4.34 10.78
N ILE A 22 -6.77 -3.06 10.56
CA ILE A 22 -7.79 -2.68 9.54
C ILE A 22 -7.38 -1.54 8.65
N THR A 23 -6.53 -0.62 9.11
CA THR A 23 -6.16 0.46 8.22
C THR A 23 -5.52 -0.17 6.96
N SER A 24 -6.11 0.15 5.83
CA SER A 24 -5.77 -0.22 4.46
C SER A 24 -6.58 0.76 3.61
N ASN A 25 -6.22 0.94 2.34
CA ASN A 25 -6.43 2.21 1.64
C ASN A 25 -7.86 2.42 1.10
N ALA A 26 -8.87 2.05 1.89
CA ALA A 26 -10.29 2.28 1.63
C ALA A 26 -11.06 2.74 2.88
N VAL A 27 -10.69 2.30 4.09
CA VAL A 27 -11.44 2.65 5.32
C VAL A 27 -11.02 4.03 5.81
N SER A 28 -11.83 5.03 5.45
CA SER A 28 -11.65 6.43 5.84
C SER A 28 -11.43 6.61 7.34
N VAL A 29 -10.29 7.21 7.70
CA VAL A 29 -9.95 7.62 9.09
C VAL A 29 -11.04 8.51 9.71
N ALA A 30 -11.85 9.19 8.89
CA ALA A 30 -12.98 10.00 9.36
C ALA A 30 -14.01 9.16 10.15
N SER A 31 -14.33 7.94 9.70
CA SER A 31 -15.30 7.05 10.38
C SER A 31 -14.92 6.80 11.84
N VAL A 32 -13.63 6.65 12.11
CA VAL A 32 -13.10 6.37 13.45
C VAL A 32 -13.01 7.65 14.31
N ILE A 33 -12.73 8.81 13.69
CA ILE A 33 -12.79 10.11 14.35
C ILE A 33 -14.22 10.43 14.84
N PHE A 34 -15.26 10.01 14.12
CA PHE A 34 -16.66 10.17 14.57
C PHE A 34 -16.98 9.30 15.80
N LEU A 35 -16.52 8.04 15.85
CA LEU A 35 -16.68 7.20 17.04
C LEU A 35 -15.94 7.78 18.26
N ALA A 36 -14.72 8.30 18.07
CA ALA A 36 -13.95 8.96 19.14
C ALA A 36 -14.63 10.23 19.69
N LYS A 37 -15.52 10.87 18.91
CA LYS A 37 -16.31 12.05 19.31
C LYS A 37 -17.70 11.71 19.87
N GLY A 38 -18.11 10.44 19.87
CA GLY A 38 -19.33 9.98 20.54
C GLY A 38 -20.65 10.35 19.86
N THR A 39 -20.64 10.76 18.59
CA THR A 39 -21.84 11.14 17.84
C THR A 39 -22.27 10.04 16.87
N THR A 40 -23.31 9.29 17.21
CA THR A 40 -23.98 8.37 16.29
C THR A 40 -24.93 9.14 15.37
N GLN A 41 -24.62 9.22 14.07
CA GLN A 41 -25.62 9.60 13.06
C GLN A 41 -25.41 8.80 11.77
N THR A 42 -26.50 8.25 11.26
CA THR A 42 -26.59 7.53 9.99
C THR A 42 -26.69 8.49 8.81
N GLY A 43 -25.90 8.25 7.76
CA GLY A 43 -26.18 8.73 6.40
C GLY A 43 -25.20 9.76 5.82
N THR A 44 -24.66 9.42 4.65
CA THR A 44 -23.90 10.28 3.71
C THR A 44 -22.61 10.93 4.24
N VAL A 45 -21.48 10.52 3.65
CA VAL A 45 -20.19 11.21 3.80
C VAL A 45 -20.27 12.56 3.08
N ALA A 46 -20.59 13.61 3.84
CA ALA A 46 -20.37 14.99 3.42
C ALA A 46 -19.00 15.43 3.96
N ASP A 47 -18.09 15.79 3.05
CA ASP A 47 -16.74 16.24 3.39
C ASP A 47 -16.80 17.66 3.99
N THR A 48 -16.76 17.76 5.32
CA THR A 48 -16.71 19.05 6.02
C THR A 48 -15.32 19.64 5.96
N ASN A 49 -15.02 20.28 4.82
CA ASN A 49 -13.98 21.31 4.72
C ASN A 49 -14.26 22.39 5.79
N ASN A 50 -13.47 22.40 6.85
CA ASN A 50 -13.58 23.37 7.92
C ASN A 50 -12.73 24.61 7.61
N ASP A 51 -13.02 25.25 6.48
CA ASP A 51 -12.52 26.59 6.18
C ASP A 51 -13.14 27.57 7.18
N ALA A 52 -12.33 27.98 8.16
CA ALA A 52 -12.72 28.94 9.19
C ALA A 52 -12.84 30.36 8.59
N ASN A 53 -13.93 30.60 7.87
CA ASN A 53 -14.31 31.91 7.32
C ASN A 53 -14.70 32.88 8.45
N VAL A 54 -13.71 33.47 9.11
CA VAL A 54 -13.88 34.63 9.99
C VAL A 54 -13.91 35.89 9.13
N ASN A 55 -15.08 36.19 8.59
CA ASN A 55 -15.34 37.44 7.89
C ASN A 55 -15.48 38.61 8.89
N THR A 56 -14.45 39.46 8.98
CA THR A 56 -14.57 40.81 9.55
C THR A 56 -14.07 41.86 8.55
N ASN A 57 -15.01 42.43 7.79
CA ASN A 57 -14.78 43.63 6.99
C ASN A 57 -14.30 44.80 7.85
N ASN A 58 -13.21 45.48 7.46
CA ASN A 58 -13.19 46.93 7.37
C ASN A 58 -12.01 47.51 6.56
N GLY A 59 -12.27 48.59 5.80
CA GLY A 59 -11.25 49.63 5.55
C GLY A 59 -10.35 49.51 4.31
N ALA A 60 -10.84 50.06 3.21
CA ALA A 60 -10.14 50.40 1.95
C ALA A 60 -8.68 50.92 2.02
N SER A 61 -7.88 50.66 0.96
CA SER A 61 -7.47 51.72 -0.01
C SER A 61 -6.68 51.16 -1.22
N ASN A 62 -6.71 51.92 -2.32
CA ASN A 62 -5.96 51.77 -3.58
C ASN A 62 -4.42 51.62 -3.34
N ASN A 63 -3.61 51.00 -4.21
CA ASN A 63 -3.26 51.59 -5.51
C ASN A 63 -2.59 50.64 -6.53
N THR A 64 -2.51 51.11 -7.78
CA THR A 64 -1.99 50.46 -9.00
C THR A 64 -0.47 50.25 -9.04
N ASN A 65 -0.01 49.23 -9.79
CA ASN A 65 0.76 49.45 -11.03
C ASN A 65 1.22 48.15 -11.74
N THR A 66 1.12 48.16 -13.07
CA THR A 66 1.89 47.32 -14.00
C THR A 66 2.58 48.28 -14.99
N PRO A 67 3.88 48.14 -15.25
CA PRO A 67 4.35 47.74 -16.60
C PRO A 67 5.48 46.67 -16.50
N ALA A 68 5.64 45.68 -17.38
CA ALA A 68 5.70 45.64 -18.84
C ALA A 68 7.05 46.07 -19.47
N ASN A 69 7.84 45.04 -19.88
CA ASN A 69 8.87 45.04 -20.96
C ASN A 69 10.17 45.86 -20.73
N ASN A 70 11.38 45.48 -21.20
CA ASN A 70 11.73 44.99 -22.55
C ASN A 70 13.21 44.50 -22.66
N GLY A 71 13.50 43.60 -23.61
CA GLY A 71 14.83 43.30 -24.19
C GLY A 71 15.87 42.54 -23.30
N GLY A 72 16.56 41.48 -23.72
CA GLY A 72 16.56 40.72 -24.98
C GLY A 72 17.91 40.78 -25.72
N ASN A 73 18.61 39.64 -25.86
CA ASN A 73 19.34 39.31 -27.09
C ASN A 73 19.67 37.81 -27.27
N THR A 74 19.68 37.38 -28.53
CA THR A 74 20.19 36.10 -29.08
C THR A 74 21.73 35.97 -28.96
N ALA A 75 22.43 34.86 -29.23
CA ALA A 75 22.17 33.65 -30.03
C ALA A 75 23.03 32.46 -29.46
N ALA A 76 22.57 31.21 -29.44
CA ALA A 76 22.59 30.17 -30.49
C ALA A 76 23.87 29.30 -30.64
N THR A 77 23.63 27.99 -30.63
CA THR A 77 24.30 26.87 -31.35
C THR A 77 25.57 26.15 -30.85
N GLN A 78 25.42 24.81 -30.94
CA GLN A 78 26.36 23.74 -31.29
C GLN A 78 27.24 23.05 -30.24
N ALA A 79 27.17 21.71 -30.32
CA ALA A 79 28.05 20.73 -29.71
C ALA A 79 28.93 20.06 -30.79
N PRO A 80 30.03 19.41 -30.40
CA PRO A 80 30.63 18.28 -31.12
C PRO A 80 30.42 16.97 -30.28
N SER A 81 30.27 15.73 -30.80
CA SER A 81 31.13 14.91 -31.68
C SER A 81 32.61 14.88 -31.20
N GLY A 82 33.45 13.84 -31.27
CA GLY A 82 33.46 12.41 -31.64
C GLY A 82 34.93 11.91 -31.48
N ASN A 83 35.35 10.65 -31.64
CA ASN A 83 34.71 9.35 -31.85
C ASN A 83 35.80 8.24 -31.67
N THR A 84 35.44 6.94 -31.63
CA THR A 84 36.30 5.74 -31.89
C THR A 84 37.53 5.41 -31.02
N GLY A 85 37.72 4.12 -30.71
CA GLY A 85 39.02 3.57 -30.24
C GLY A 85 38.93 2.21 -29.52
N ALA A 86 38.95 1.10 -30.26
CA ALA A 86 39.05 -0.26 -29.69
C ALA A 86 40.53 -0.72 -29.59
N THR A 87 40.84 -1.69 -28.72
CA THR A 87 41.69 -2.89 -29.00
C THR A 87 41.97 -3.77 -27.76
N GLN A 88 41.56 -5.04 -27.87
CA GLN A 88 42.10 -6.32 -27.32
C GLN A 88 42.55 -6.53 -25.84
N ALA A 89 42.35 -7.78 -25.42
CA ALA A 89 42.74 -8.38 -24.13
C ALA A 89 44.18 -8.95 -24.13
N PRO A 90 44.63 -9.47 -22.97
CA PRO A 90 45.19 -10.82 -22.96
C PRO A 90 44.46 -11.78 -22.00
N ALA A 91 44.61 -13.09 -22.26
CA ALA A 91 44.09 -14.18 -21.42
C ALA A 91 45.18 -14.75 -20.48
N GLY A 92 44.78 -15.44 -19.40
CA GLY A 92 45.72 -16.21 -18.58
C GLY A 92 45.20 -16.68 -17.20
N ASN A 93 44.78 -17.93 -17.13
CA ASN A 93 44.41 -18.76 -15.96
C ASN A 93 45.35 -18.57 -14.71
N ASN A 94 45.00 -18.92 -13.46
CA ASN A 94 44.37 -20.18 -13.03
C ASN A 94 43.91 -20.22 -11.53
N ASN A 95 42.70 -20.73 -11.29
CA ASN A 95 42.26 -21.68 -10.23
C ASN A 95 42.28 -21.39 -8.69
N SER A 96 41.24 -21.94 -8.02
CA SER A 96 40.93 -22.06 -6.56
C SER A 96 40.03 -20.96 -5.98
N GLY A 97 38.84 -21.21 -5.41
CA GLY A 97 38.05 -22.45 -5.35
C GLY A 97 37.07 -22.43 -4.16
N SER A 98 35.75 -22.48 -4.41
CA SER A 98 34.73 -22.84 -3.40
C SER A 98 33.43 -23.27 -4.09
N THR A 99 32.68 -24.17 -3.45
CA THR A 99 31.67 -25.04 -4.08
C THR A 99 30.25 -24.45 -4.08
N VAL A 100 29.61 -24.44 -5.26
CA VAL A 100 28.14 -24.36 -5.40
C VAL A 100 27.62 -25.77 -5.73
N THR A 101 26.73 -26.32 -4.90
CA THR A 101 26.09 -27.61 -5.14
C THR A 101 24.86 -27.45 -6.03
N THR A 102 24.94 -27.91 -7.27
CA THR A 102 23.80 -28.06 -8.17
C THR A 102 23.06 -29.37 -7.92
N ALA A 103 21.73 -29.32 -7.92
CA ALA A 103 20.86 -30.50 -7.97
C ALA A 103 20.64 -30.94 -9.44
N PRO A 104 20.36 -32.23 -9.72
CA PRO A 104 20.55 -32.80 -11.06
C PRO A 104 19.39 -32.54 -12.03
N ALA A 105 19.73 -32.51 -13.32
CA ALA A 105 18.79 -32.34 -14.42
C ALA A 105 17.90 -33.56 -14.65
N GLY A 106 16.63 -33.31 -15.03
CA GLY A 106 15.64 -34.34 -15.35
C GLY A 106 14.79 -34.00 -16.58
N ASN A 107 15.13 -34.63 -17.70
CA ASN A 107 14.37 -34.84 -18.94
C ASN A 107 13.70 -33.67 -19.69
N ASN A 108 14.11 -33.55 -20.97
CA ASN A 108 13.45 -32.79 -22.01
C ASN A 108 11.97 -33.17 -22.17
N ASN A 109 11.10 -32.15 -22.24
CA ASN A 109 9.91 -32.20 -23.07
C ASN A 109 9.74 -30.84 -23.77
N GLY A 110 9.47 -30.84 -25.07
CA GLY A 110 9.59 -29.66 -25.93
C GLY A 110 8.46 -28.63 -25.77
N GLY A 111 8.43 -27.91 -24.66
CA GLY A 111 7.79 -26.59 -24.58
C GLY A 111 8.75 -25.51 -25.07
N ALA A 112 8.22 -24.43 -25.66
CA ALA A 112 9.03 -23.24 -25.92
C ALA A 112 9.68 -22.78 -24.61
N ALA A 113 10.98 -22.47 -24.63
CA ALA A 113 11.69 -22.04 -23.44
C ALA A 113 10.99 -20.81 -22.86
N ALA A 114 10.42 -20.94 -21.66
CA ALA A 114 9.77 -19.82 -20.98
C ALA A 114 10.79 -18.68 -20.89
N GLN A 115 10.44 -17.51 -21.44
CA GLN A 115 11.34 -16.37 -21.51
C GLN A 115 11.58 -15.81 -20.11
N SER A 116 12.57 -16.35 -19.40
CA SER A 116 12.97 -15.88 -18.09
C SER A 116 13.54 -14.47 -18.20
N LYS A 117 12.94 -13.52 -17.48
CA LYS A 117 13.46 -12.17 -17.28
C LYS A 117 14.18 -12.09 -15.94
N SER A 118 15.16 -11.19 -15.84
CA SER A 118 15.81 -10.89 -14.55
C SER A 118 14.87 -10.10 -13.62
N ASN A 119 15.19 -10.06 -12.31
CA ASN A 119 14.41 -9.27 -11.35
C ASN A 119 14.45 -7.77 -11.71
N GLU A 120 15.59 -7.26 -12.20
CA GLU A 120 15.75 -5.90 -12.71
C GLU A 120 14.82 -5.62 -13.90
N GLU A 121 14.74 -6.54 -14.87
CA GLU A 121 13.85 -6.41 -16.02
C GLU A 121 12.38 -6.39 -15.60
N VAL A 122 11.96 -7.30 -14.70
CA VAL A 122 10.57 -7.38 -14.24
C VAL A 122 10.20 -6.16 -13.40
N LEU A 123 11.07 -5.69 -12.50
CA LEU A 123 10.85 -4.46 -11.75
C LEU A 123 10.75 -3.24 -12.67
N LYS A 124 11.60 -3.18 -13.71
CA LYS A 124 11.52 -2.09 -14.70
C LYS A 124 10.19 -2.12 -15.45
N ILE A 125 9.74 -3.29 -15.93
CA ILE A 125 8.44 -3.43 -16.60
C ILE A 125 7.30 -2.98 -15.68
N TYR A 126 7.26 -3.47 -14.43
CA TYR A 126 6.26 -3.04 -13.45
C TYR A 126 6.27 -1.51 -13.27
N THR A 127 7.46 -0.94 -13.08
CA THR A 127 7.64 0.50 -12.85
C THR A 127 7.18 1.33 -14.06
N ASP A 128 7.55 0.93 -15.28
CA ASP A 128 7.13 1.59 -16.50
C ASP A 128 5.59 1.53 -16.66
N LEU A 129 4.97 0.36 -16.43
CA LEU A 129 3.52 0.15 -16.52
C LEU A 129 2.75 1.00 -15.50
N MET A 130 3.12 0.96 -14.22
CA MET A 130 2.44 1.70 -13.16
C MET A 130 2.57 3.22 -13.36
N ASN A 131 3.75 3.69 -13.77
CA ASN A 131 3.98 5.11 -14.03
C ASN A 131 3.25 5.58 -15.29
N LYS A 132 3.20 4.74 -16.35
CA LYS A 132 2.40 5.03 -17.54
C LYS A 132 0.90 5.12 -17.20
N ALA A 133 0.36 4.21 -16.40
CA ALA A 133 -1.04 4.27 -16.00
C ALA A 133 -1.38 5.50 -15.15
N LYS A 134 -0.52 5.92 -14.21
CA LYS A 134 -0.66 7.21 -13.49
C LYS A 134 -0.73 8.41 -14.45
N ALA A 135 0.07 8.41 -15.52
CA ALA A 135 0.14 9.50 -16.49
C ALA A 135 -1.03 9.48 -17.50
N ASP A 136 -1.39 8.30 -18.02
CA ASP A 136 -2.48 8.11 -18.99
C ASP A 136 -3.87 8.34 -18.36
N LYS A 137 -4.00 8.10 -17.05
CA LYS A 137 -5.26 8.13 -16.29
C LYS A 137 -6.41 7.32 -16.93
N PRO A 138 -6.22 6.01 -17.18
CA PRO A 138 -7.30 5.16 -17.67
C PRO A 138 -8.44 5.11 -16.66
N GLY A 139 -9.67 4.90 -17.14
CA GLY A 139 -10.76 4.48 -16.25
C GLY A 139 -10.53 3.05 -15.77
N TYR A 140 -11.04 2.66 -14.61
CA TYR A 140 -10.91 1.28 -14.10
C TYR A 140 -11.99 0.94 -13.06
N LYS A 141 -12.17 -0.36 -12.83
CA LYS A 141 -12.89 -0.94 -11.69
C LYS A 141 -11.88 -1.35 -10.62
N LYS A 142 -12.08 -0.96 -9.35
CA LYS A 142 -11.34 -1.48 -8.18
C LYS A 142 -12.26 -2.30 -7.28
N VAL A 143 -11.78 -3.47 -6.89
CA VAL A 143 -12.33 -4.34 -5.84
C VAL A 143 -11.26 -4.43 -4.75
N GLU A 144 -11.55 -3.98 -3.53
CA GLU A 144 -10.60 -4.04 -2.41
C GLU A 144 -11.31 -4.59 -1.17
N TYR A 145 -10.75 -5.65 -0.59
CA TYR A 145 -11.35 -6.38 0.53
C TYR A 145 -10.29 -6.93 1.49
N GLN A 146 -10.72 -7.24 2.71
CA GLN A 146 -9.87 -7.74 3.77
C GLN A 146 -10.39 -9.07 4.34
N GLU A 147 -9.48 -10.00 4.62
CA GLU A 147 -9.77 -11.24 5.33
C GLU A 147 -9.01 -11.28 6.67
N LEU A 148 -9.71 -11.64 7.73
CA LEU A 148 -9.15 -11.77 9.08
C LEU A 148 -9.34 -13.21 9.62
N PRO A 149 -8.63 -14.20 9.06
CA PRO A 149 -8.78 -15.63 9.40
C PRO A 149 -8.62 -15.91 10.90
N GLY A 150 -9.38 -16.90 11.38
CA GLY A 150 -9.51 -17.25 12.79
C GLY A 150 -9.07 -18.67 13.18
N ASP A 151 -8.51 -19.43 12.25
CA ASP A 151 -7.92 -20.74 12.51
C ASP A 151 -6.52 -20.63 13.17
N ALA A 152 -6.01 -21.74 13.69
CA ALA A 152 -4.78 -21.78 14.48
C ALA A 152 -3.48 -21.52 13.69
N ALA A 153 -3.48 -21.59 12.35
CA ALA A 153 -2.31 -21.21 11.56
C ALA A 153 -2.19 -19.67 11.44
N ASN A 154 -3.33 -18.98 11.53
CA ASN A 154 -3.44 -17.55 11.29
C ASN A 154 -3.72 -16.71 12.54
N ARG A 155 -4.30 -17.29 13.60
CA ARG A 155 -4.63 -16.63 14.87
C ARG A 155 -4.06 -17.39 16.07
N GLN A 156 -3.24 -16.72 16.88
CA GLN A 156 -2.61 -17.25 18.09
C GLN A 156 -2.62 -16.20 19.20
N ILE A 157 -3.23 -16.52 20.35
CA ILE A 157 -3.49 -15.58 21.45
C ILE A 157 -3.09 -16.23 22.78
N SER A 158 -1.94 -15.86 23.34
CA SER A 158 -1.47 -16.38 24.64
C SER A 158 -2.12 -15.73 25.86
N LYS A 159 -2.76 -14.55 25.72
CA LYS A 159 -3.53 -13.92 26.82
C LYS A 159 -4.80 -13.24 26.32
N GLY A 160 -5.88 -13.42 27.08
CA GLY A 160 -7.13 -12.70 26.89
C GLY A 160 -7.97 -13.16 25.69
N GLU A 161 -7.82 -14.41 25.25
CA GLU A 161 -8.51 -14.99 24.07
C GLU A 161 -10.00 -14.64 23.98
N GLY A 162 -10.78 -14.86 25.05
CA GLY A 162 -12.22 -14.54 25.05
C GLY A 162 -12.53 -13.04 24.89
N LEU A 163 -11.65 -12.16 25.40
CA LEU A 163 -11.76 -10.71 25.22
C LEU A 163 -11.37 -10.29 23.81
N VAL A 164 -10.27 -10.83 23.27
CA VAL A 164 -9.86 -10.61 21.88
C VAL A 164 -10.95 -11.08 20.92
N GLY A 165 -11.54 -12.26 21.13
CA GLY A 165 -12.66 -12.76 20.33
C GLY A 165 -13.90 -11.86 20.36
N VAL A 166 -14.22 -11.22 21.50
CA VAL A 166 -15.31 -10.24 21.59
C VAL A 166 -14.97 -8.95 20.83
N LEU A 167 -13.74 -8.43 20.97
CA LEU A 167 -13.31 -7.23 20.25
C LEU A 167 -13.27 -7.46 18.73
N LEU A 168 -12.82 -8.64 18.29
CA LEU A 168 -12.83 -9.05 16.88
C LEU A 168 -14.24 -9.15 16.31
N LYS A 169 -15.21 -9.69 17.05
CA LYS A 169 -16.62 -9.65 16.62
C LYS A 169 -17.21 -8.25 16.60
N LEU A 170 -16.74 -7.35 17.46
CA LEU A 170 -17.16 -5.95 17.39
C LEU A 170 -16.60 -5.29 16.11
N VAL A 171 -15.36 -5.62 15.73
CA VAL A 171 -14.75 -5.22 14.45
C VAL A 171 -15.57 -5.71 13.25
N THR A 172 -15.77 -7.01 13.14
CA THR A 172 -16.30 -7.65 11.92
C THR A 172 -17.82 -7.61 11.85
N ASP A 173 -18.50 -7.97 12.94
CA ASP A 173 -19.94 -8.27 12.90
C ASP A 173 -20.81 -7.07 13.31
N THR A 174 -20.22 -6.03 13.93
CA THR A 174 -20.98 -4.94 14.59
C THR A 174 -20.63 -3.54 14.09
N LEU A 175 -19.34 -3.27 13.85
CA LEU A 175 -18.86 -1.99 13.33
C LEU A 175 -18.60 -2.02 11.82
N ASP A 176 -18.61 -3.21 11.20
CA ASP A 176 -18.54 -3.42 9.76
C ASP A 176 -17.32 -2.73 9.12
N LEU A 177 -16.15 -2.97 9.74
CA LEU A 177 -14.92 -2.21 9.44
C LEU A 177 -14.00 -2.90 8.42
N LEU A 178 -14.29 -4.14 8.04
CA LEU A 178 -13.61 -4.84 6.94
C LEU A 178 -14.58 -4.95 5.78
N THR A 179 -14.20 -4.53 4.59
CA THR A 179 -14.99 -4.83 3.40
C THR A 179 -14.80 -6.31 3.08
N THR A 180 -15.88 -7.10 3.04
CA THR A 180 -15.79 -8.50 2.59
C THR A 180 -15.58 -8.56 1.08
N LYS A 181 -15.14 -9.72 0.58
CA LYS A 181 -14.99 -9.94 -0.86
C LYS A 181 -16.34 -9.80 -1.58
N GLU A 182 -17.38 -10.39 -1.02
CA GLU A 182 -18.72 -10.39 -1.58
C GLU A 182 -19.28 -8.96 -1.71
N GLU A 183 -19.03 -8.09 -0.72
CA GLU A 183 -19.41 -6.67 -0.78
C GLU A 183 -18.59 -5.90 -1.81
N ALA A 184 -17.26 -6.05 -1.81
CA ALA A 184 -16.37 -5.36 -2.74
C ALA A 184 -16.60 -5.78 -4.21
N GLU A 185 -17.03 -7.02 -4.47
CA GLU A 185 -17.40 -7.49 -5.80
C GLU A 185 -18.79 -6.99 -6.23
N ALA A 186 -19.71 -6.78 -5.27
CA ALA A 186 -21.07 -6.29 -5.50
C ALA A 186 -21.16 -4.77 -5.71
N ASP A 187 -20.41 -3.98 -4.95
CA ASP A 187 -20.32 -2.51 -5.09
C ASP A 187 -18.86 -2.06 -5.24
N PRO A 188 -18.25 -2.26 -6.43
CA PRO A 188 -16.86 -1.93 -6.68
C PRO A 188 -16.66 -0.42 -6.91
N GLU A 189 -15.51 0.12 -6.51
CA GLU A 189 -15.15 1.50 -6.81
C GLU A 189 -14.88 1.65 -8.32
N ILE A 190 -15.69 2.48 -8.99
CA ILE A 190 -15.51 2.84 -10.40
C ILE A 190 -14.79 4.18 -10.50
N VAL A 191 -13.62 4.18 -11.15
CA VAL A 191 -12.87 5.39 -11.46
C VAL A 191 -13.02 5.69 -12.94
N GLU A 192 -13.64 6.82 -13.25
CA GLU A 192 -13.84 7.29 -14.62
C GLU A 192 -12.52 7.70 -15.29
N LYS A 193 -12.45 7.57 -16.62
CA LYS A 193 -11.26 7.95 -17.40
C LYS A 193 -10.91 9.42 -17.21
N GLY A 194 -9.63 9.70 -16.95
CA GLY A 194 -9.13 11.04 -16.60
C GLY A 194 -9.34 11.43 -15.13
N GLY A 195 -9.94 10.56 -14.32
CA GLY A 195 -10.23 10.77 -12.91
C GLY A 195 -9.00 10.85 -12.00
N ASP A 196 -9.25 10.80 -10.68
CA ASP A 196 -8.19 10.84 -9.69
C ASP A 196 -7.51 9.46 -9.57
N MET A 197 -6.20 9.40 -9.80
CA MET A 197 -5.37 8.19 -9.67
C MET A 197 -4.85 8.03 -8.23
N ARG A 198 -5.56 8.57 -7.24
CA ARG A 198 -5.17 8.63 -5.84
C ARG A 198 -4.92 7.27 -5.21
N TRP A 199 -5.73 6.24 -5.49
CA TRP A 199 -5.58 4.91 -4.88
C TRP A 199 -4.67 3.96 -5.66
N PHE A 200 -4.54 4.16 -6.98
CA PHE A 200 -3.75 3.32 -7.87
C PHE A 200 -2.27 3.77 -7.92
N PRO A 201 -1.25 2.88 -7.81
CA PRO A 201 -1.09 1.73 -6.90
C PRO A 201 -0.29 2.12 -5.64
N VAL A 202 0.25 3.33 -5.61
CA VAL A 202 0.89 3.98 -4.46
C VAL A 202 0.07 5.25 -4.18
N TYR A 203 -0.44 5.32 -2.97
CA TYR A 203 -1.48 6.24 -2.53
C TYR A 203 -1.02 7.71 -2.61
N LYS A 204 -1.83 8.58 -3.23
CA LYS A 204 -1.60 10.03 -3.41
C LYS A 204 -0.31 10.44 -4.13
N CYS A 205 0.51 9.50 -4.59
CA CYS A 205 1.78 9.82 -5.22
C CYS A 205 1.67 10.05 -6.73
N GLU A 206 2.65 10.76 -7.30
CA GLU A 206 2.73 11.04 -8.74
C GLU A 206 3.07 9.77 -9.55
N LYS A 207 4.05 9.00 -9.07
CA LYS A 207 4.46 7.73 -9.67
C LYS A 207 3.67 6.57 -9.08
N GLY A 208 3.55 5.50 -9.85
CA GLY A 208 2.89 4.27 -9.42
C GLY A 208 3.87 3.20 -8.91
N CYS A 209 5.17 3.43 -9.05
CA CYS A 209 6.22 2.66 -8.39
C CYS A 209 7.42 3.56 -8.10
N TYR A 210 7.95 3.45 -6.88
CA TYR A 210 9.16 4.11 -6.38
C TYR A 210 10.27 3.11 -6.03
N LEU A 211 10.02 1.80 -6.10
CA LEU A 211 11.03 0.80 -5.74
C LEU A 211 12.16 0.78 -6.76
N THR A 212 13.38 0.96 -6.27
CA THR A 212 14.61 0.90 -7.08
C THR A 212 15.58 -0.17 -6.59
N ASP A 213 15.46 -0.63 -5.34
CA ASP A 213 16.30 -1.71 -4.81
C ASP A 213 15.75 -3.08 -5.19
N VAL A 214 16.41 -3.73 -6.15
CA VAL A 214 16.08 -5.09 -6.58
C VAL A 214 16.37 -6.12 -5.49
N ASN A 215 17.21 -5.81 -4.50
CA ASN A 215 17.46 -6.71 -3.37
C ASN A 215 16.28 -6.82 -2.41
N ALA A 216 15.31 -5.90 -2.47
CA ALA A 216 14.05 -5.99 -1.73
C ALA A 216 13.08 -7.04 -2.31
N ILE A 217 13.33 -7.53 -3.52
CA ILE A 217 12.52 -8.56 -4.17
C ILE A 217 12.99 -9.93 -3.70
N GLU A 218 12.05 -10.76 -3.27
CA GLU A 218 12.29 -12.18 -2.93
C GLU A 218 12.23 -13.03 -4.20
N SER A 219 11.21 -12.82 -5.04
CA SER A 219 11.10 -13.52 -6.32
C SER A 219 10.36 -12.70 -7.38
N THR A 220 10.65 -13.00 -8.65
CA THR A 220 9.84 -12.54 -9.78
C THR A 220 9.40 -13.70 -10.66
N LYS A 221 8.36 -13.47 -11.45
CA LYS A 221 7.90 -14.38 -12.50
C LYS A 221 7.52 -13.55 -13.73
N TYR A 222 7.85 -14.06 -14.92
CA TYR A 222 7.34 -13.57 -16.19
C TYR A 222 6.65 -14.73 -16.93
N GLU A 223 5.49 -14.48 -17.49
CA GLU A 223 4.71 -15.42 -18.29
C GLU A 223 4.29 -14.75 -19.59
N ASP A 224 4.70 -15.29 -20.73
CA ASP A 224 4.10 -14.96 -22.02
C ASP A 224 2.71 -15.64 -22.09
N LEU A 225 1.65 -14.84 -22.23
CA LEU A 225 0.27 -15.33 -22.33
C LEU A 225 -0.17 -15.54 -23.79
N GLY A 226 0.72 -15.25 -24.75
CA GLY A 226 0.44 -15.22 -26.18
C GLY A 226 -0.37 -14.00 -26.60
N ASN A 227 -0.59 -13.86 -27.92
CA ASN A 227 -1.41 -12.80 -28.52
C ASN A 227 -1.00 -11.37 -28.11
N GLY A 228 0.29 -11.13 -27.84
CA GLY A 228 0.80 -9.82 -27.43
C GLY A 228 0.45 -9.45 -25.98
N LYS A 229 0.29 -10.43 -25.10
CA LYS A 229 0.00 -10.24 -23.67
C LYS A 229 1.02 -10.98 -22.82
N ALA A 230 1.36 -10.39 -21.67
CA ALA A 230 2.21 -11.03 -20.68
C ALA A 230 1.68 -10.79 -19.26
N ARG A 231 2.04 -11.69 -18.34
CA ARG A 231 1.87 -11.52 -16.90
C ARG A 231 3.24 -11.39 -16.24
N ILE A 232 3.38 -10.44 -15.33
CA ILE A 232 4.48 -10.41 -14.36
C ILE A 232 3.97 -10.62 -12.95
N THR A 233 4.85 -11.14 -12.09
CA THR A 233 4.66 -11.18 -10.64
C THR A 233 5.93 -10.71 -9.96
N ILE A 234 5.79 -9.89 -8.94
CA ILE A 234 6.86 -9.50 -8.01
C ILE A 234 6.38 -9.85 -6.61
N VAL A 235 7.21 -10.57 -5.85
CA VAL A 235 7.02 -10.81 -4.41
C VAL A 235 8.15 -10.10 -3.67
N LEU A 236 7.81 -9.23 -2.73
CA LEU A 236 8.79 -8.56 -1.87
C LEU A 236 9.20 -9.47 -0.70
N LYS A 237 10.40 -9.20 -0.18
CA LYS A 237 10.86 -9.73 1.10
C LYS A 237 10.07 -9.13 2.25
N ASP A 238 10.02 -9.88 3.34
CA ASP A 238 9.36 -9.46 4.57
C ASP A 238 9.93 -8.13 5.10
N GLU A 239 9.04 -7.22 5.48
CA GLU A 239 9.40 -5.91 6.00
C GLU A 239 8.65 -5.60 7.31
N ASN A 240 9.40 -5.18 8.33
CA ASN A 240 8.87 -4.89 9.66
C ASN A 240 8.44 -3.43 9.76
N ASN A 241 7.15 -3.19 9.98
CA ASN A 241 6.52 -1.87 10.12
C ASN A 241 6.89 -0.88 8.98
N PRO A 242 6.71 -1.25 7.71
CA PRO A 242 6.99 -0.37 6.58
C PRO A 242 6.06 0.84 6.55
N GLU A 243 6.64 2.04 6.53
CA GLU A 243 5.88 3.30 6.35
C GLU A 243 5.46 3.49 4.88
N PRO A 244 4.26 4.03 4.61
CA PRO A 244 3.83 4.37 3.25
C PRO A 244 4.62 5.55 2.67
N MET A 245 4.56 5.68 1.35
CA MET A 245 5.06 6.86 0.65
C MET A 245 4.26 8.11 1.04
N ALA A 246 4.94 9.19 1.42
CA ALA A 246 4.29 10.47 1.70
C ALA A 246 3.91 11.22 0.41
N GLU A 247 2.78 11.93 0.43
CA GLU A 247 2.34 12.78 -0.68
C GLU A 247 3.41 13.85 -1.00
N GLY A 248 3.78 13.96 -2.28
CA GLY A 248 4.82 14.88 -2.75
C GLY A 248 6.27 14.47 -2.47
N ALA A 249 6.53 13.36 -1.77
CA ALA A 249 7.90 12.87 -1.56
C ALA A 249 8.49 12.24 -2.84
N THR A 250 9.82 12.19 -2.92
CA THR A 250 10.57 11.68 -4.09
C THR A 250 11.19 10.30 -3.88
N THR A 251 11.31 9.84 -2.62
CA THR A 251 11.92 8.57 -2.20
C THR A 251 11.07 7.91 -1.11
N SER A 252 10.86 6.60 -1.19
CA SER A 252 10.09 5.86 -0.19
C SER A 252 10.88 5.60 1.10
N PRO A 253 10.23 5.68 2.29
CA PRO A 253 10.85 5.29 3.55
C PRO A 253 10.93 3.76 3.75
N SER A 254 10.20 2.98 2.95
CA SER A 254 10.17 1.51 3.00
C SER A 254 10.06 0.88 1.59
N ASN A 255 10.43 -0.38 1.44
CA ASN A 255 10.32 -1.08 0.14
C ASN A 255 8.88 -1.40 -0.22
N THR A 256 8.08 -1.82 0.76
CA THR A 256 6.65 -2.10 0.62
C THR A 256 5.89 -0.82 0.28
N GLY A 257 6.19 0.30 0.94
CA GLY A 257 5.65 1.63 0.62
C GLY A 257 6.08 2.17 -0.73
N ALA A 258 7.07 1.57 -1.38
CA ALA A 258 7.53 1.96 -2.71
C ALA A 258 6.74 1.30 -3.86
N MET A 259 6.00 0.21 -3.59
CA MET A 259 5.17 -0.50 -4.58
C MET A 259 3.69 -0.59 -4.22
N PHE A 260 3.38 -0.52 -2.93
CA PHE A 260 2.06 -0.65 -2.33
C PHE A 260 1.78 0.58 -1.46
N SER A 261 0.80 0.49 -0.58
CA SER A 261 0.54 1.50 0.46
C SER A 261 0.29 0.80 1.79
N PRO A 262 1.36 0.38 2.49
CA PRO A 262 1.28 -0.25 3.80
C PRO A 262 0.89 0.77 4.86
N LEU A 263 0.77 0.31 6.09
CA LEU A 263 0.36 1.16 7.19
C LEU A 263 1.45 2.00 7.79
N SER A 264 1.11 3.28 7.95
CA SER A 264 1.92 4.18 8.75
C SER A 264 1.87 3.74 10.20
N LYS A 265 2.99 3.20 10.67
CA LYS A 265 3.22 2.93 12.08
C LYS A 265 3.13 4.25 12.87
N ALA A 266 3.57 5.36 12.29
CA ALA A 266 3.43 6.69 12.89
C ALA A 266 1.96 7.08 13.14
N ASP A 267 1.03 6.84 12.20
CA ASP A 267 -0.40 7.16 12.41
C ASP A 267 -1.07 6.25 13.47
N ILE A 268 -0.67 4.97 13.51
CA ILE A 268 -1.10 4.04 14.56
C ILE A 268 -0.56 4.48 15.91
N ASP A 269 0.72 4.83 16.00
CA ASP A 269 1.37 5.35 17.23
C ASP A 269 0.74 6.65 17.69
N ASN A 270 0.46 7.60 16.78
CA ASN A 270 -0.25 8.84 17.08
C ASN A 270 -1.63 8.56 17.72
N THR A 271 -2.35 7.56 17.21
CA THR A 271 -3.66 7.21 17.73
C THR A 271 -3.59 6.46 19.07
N ILE A 272 -2.67 5.49 19.21
CA ILE A 272 -2.41 4.78 20.47
C ILE A 272 -2.00 5.77 21.58
N ASN A 273 -1.23 6.80 21.24
CA ASN A 273 -0.79 7.83 22.17
C ASN A 273 -1.84 8.94 22.41
N GLY A 274 -2.98 8.89 21.73
CA GLY A 274 -4.11 9.77 22.00
C GLY A 274 -4.65 9.59 23.42
N GLY A 275 -4.91 10.70 24.12
CA GLY A 275 -5.26 10.68 25.55
C GLY A 275 -6.51 9.84 25.90
N ALA A 276 -7.49 9.76 25.00
CA ALA A 276 -8.67 8.90 25.18
C ALA A 276 -8.33 7.40 25.09
N VAL A 277 -7.41 7.02 24.19
CA VAL A 277 -6.92 5.64 24.05
C VAL A 277 -6.06 5.28 25.25
N GLN A 278 -5.06 6.10 25.58
CA GLN A 278 -4.21 5.88 26.74
C GLN A 278 -5.00 5.85 28.06
N ALA A 279 -6.17 6.48 28.17
CA ALA A 279 -7.01 6.39 29.37
C ALA A 279 -7.56 4.97 29.60
N VAL A 280 -7.77 4.21 28.52
CA VAL A 280 -8.42 2.89 28.54
C VAL A 280 -7.43 1.74 28.34
N ILE A 281 -6.35 1.94 27.60
CA ILE A 281 -5.33 0.91 27.33
C ILE A 281 -3.95 1.41 27.75
N LYS A 282 -3.22 0.58 28.48
CA LYS A 282 -1.87 0.84 28.98
C LYS A 282 -0.89 -0.17 28.41
N ASN A 283 0.37 0.23 28.32
CA ASN A 283 1.49 -0.63 27.93
C ASN A 283 1.25 -1.33 26.59
N VAL A 284 0.74 -0.59 25.59
CA VAL A 284 0.52 -1.15 24.25
C VAL A 284 1.86 -1.43 23.59
N THR A 285 2.02 -2.64 23.06
CA THR A 285 3.15 -3.04 22.22
C THR A 285 2.60 -3.74 20.99
N TYR A 286 3.14 -3.47 19.81
CA TYR A 286 2.77 -4.18 18.58
C TYR A 286 3.91 -4.17 17.58
N SER A 287 3.82 -5.07 16.60
CA SER A 287 4.62 -5.08 15.38
C SER A 287 3.76 -5.59 14.24
N LEU A 288 3.90 -4.96 13.08
CA LEU A 288 3.33 -5.37 11.81
C LEU A 288 4.47 -5.98 10.97
N VAL A 289 4.35 -7.24 10.57
CA VAL A 289 5.28 -7.86 9.61
C VAL A 289 4.54 -8.02 8.29
N TYR A 290 4.92 -7.23 7.29
CA TYR A 290 4.41 -7.41 5.93
C TYR A 290 5.21 -8.53 5.30
N HIS A 291 4.55 -9.61 4.88
CA HIS A 291 5.19 -10.80 4.30
C HIS A 291 4.44 -11.24 3.05
N ASP A 292 5.09 -12.04 2.19
CA ASP A 292 4.52 -12.55 0.93
C ASP A 292 3.85 -11.46 0.04
N CYS A 293 4.24 -10.19 0.23
CA CYS A 293 3.57 -9.04 -0.37
C CYS A 293 3.83 -9.01 -1.87
N LYS A 294 2.76 -9.10 -2.66
CA LYS A 294 2.84 -9.53 -4.06
C LYS A 294 2.01 -8.63 -4.97
N ALA A 295 2.62 -8.20 -6.06
CA ALA A 295 1.92 -7.57 -7.17
C ALA A 295 1.91 -8.52 -8.38
N VAL A 296 0.74 -8.72 -8.98
CA VAL A 296 0.54 -9.49 -10.22
C VAL A 296 -0.04 -8.54 -11.27
N VAL A 297 0.59 -8.45 -12.45
CA VAL A 297 0.15 -7.53 -13.51
C VAL A 297 0.06 -8.28 -14.82
N GLU A 298 -1.12 -8.24 -15.44
CA GLU A 298 -1.31 -8.59 -16.84
C GLU A 298 -1.31 -7.32 -17.68
N TYR A 299 -0.62 -7.34 -18.82
CA TYR A 299 -0.50 -6.18 -19.70
C TYR A 299 -0.37 -6.57 -21.17
N ASP A 300 -0.72 -5.65 -22.06
CA ASP A 300 -0.47 -5.76 -23.50
C ASP A 300 0.98 -5.31 -23.81
N THR A 301 1.75 -6.19 -24.45
CA THR A 301 3.19 -6.03 -24.69
C THR A 301 3.51 -5.08 -25.85
N ASN A 302 2.51 -4.67 -26.63
CA ASN A 302 2.67 -3.75 -27.76
C ASN A 302 2.43 -2.29 -27.33
N THR A 303 1.48 -2.09 -26.41
CA THR A 303 1.01 -0.78 -25.95
C THR A 303 1.50 -0.41 -24.55
N ASN A 304 1.99 -1.38 -23.77
CA ASN A 304 2.28 -1.25 -22.33
C ASN A 304 1.06 -0.74 -21.53
N GLN A 305 -0.13 -1.21 -21.90
CA GLN A 305 -1.39 -0.96 -21.19
C GLN A 305 -1.69 -2.12 -20.24
N ILE A 306 -2.08 -1.80 -19.00
CA ILE A 306 -2.43 -2.78 -17.97
C ILE A 306 -3.82 -3.34 -18.30
N ILE A 307 -3.94 -4.67 -18.27
CA ILE A 307 -5.21 -5.39 -18.44
C ILE A 307 -5.82 -5.67 -17.07
N ARG A 308 -4.98 -6.05 -16.10
CA ARG A 308 -5.35 -6.37 -14.72
C ARG A 308 -4.16 -6.15 -13.79
N LEU A 309 -4.39 -5.56 -12.63
CA LEU A 309 -3.44 -5.47 -11.52
C LEU A 309 -4.06 -6.14 -10.31
N GLU A 310 -3.32 -7.00 -9.62
CA GLU A 310 -3.68 -7.53 -8.31
C GLU A 310 -2.56 -7.21 -7.34
N GLN A 311 -2.91 -6.68 -6.16
CA GLN A 311 -1.99 -6.44 -5.06
C GLN A 311 -2.48 -7.21 -3.83
N TYR A 312 -1.56 -7.95 -3.23
CA TYR A 312 -1.77 -8.72 -2.01
C TYR A 312 -0.81 -8.19 -0.96
N MET A 313 -1.35 -7.69 0.15
CA MET A 313 -0.59 -7.28 1.33
C MET A 313 -1.01 -8.18 2.49
N ASN A 314 -0.18 -9.17 2.83
CA ASN A 314 -0.39 -10.01 4.00
C ASN A 314 0.40 -9.41 5.17
N VAL A 315 -0.26 -9.28 6.32
CA VAL A 315 0.31 -8.64 7.51
C VAL A 315 0.14 -9.57 8.70
N ALA A 316 1.26 -10.10 9.19
CA ALA A 316 1.32 -10.84 10.44
C ALA A 316 1.44 -9.85 11.60
N ILE A 317 0.37 -9.78 12.38
CA ILE A 317 0.18 -8.77 13.42
C ILE A 317 0.44 -9.40 14.78
N GLN A 318 1.42 -8.85 15.48
CA GLN A 318 1.75 -9.24 16.86
C GLN A 318 1.47 -8.05 17.76
N GLY A 319 0.88 -8.26 18.93
CA GLY A 319 0.65 -7.16 19.84
C GLY A 319 0.02 -7.53 21.17
N GLY A 320 -0.08 -6.53 22.03
CA GLY A 320 -0.63 -6.70 23.37
C GLY A 320 -0.80 -5.38 24.08
N GLY A 321 -1.45 -5.45 25.23
CA GLY A 321 -1.73 -4.28 26.06
C GLY A 321 -2.60 -4.64 27.24
N LYS A 322 -2.70 -3.72 28.19
CA LYS A 322 -3.54 -3.86 29.37
C LYS A 322 -4.74 -2.93 29.26
N LEU A 323 -5.92 -3.51 29.02
CA LEU A 323 -7.17 -2.80 29.13
C LEU A 323 -7.47 -2.53 30.60
N VAL A 324 -7.68 -1.25 30.93
CA VAL A 324 -8.11 -0.79 32.24
C VAL A 324 -9.43 -1.49 32.58
N LEU A 325 -9.40 -2.28 33.66
CA LEU A 325 -10.51 -3.08 34.22
C LEU A 325 -10.86 -4.38 33.47
N LEU A 326 -10.32 -4.65 32.27
CA LEU A 326 -10.59 -5.90 31.51
C LEU A 326 -9.39 -6.86 31.43
N GLY A 327 -8.19 -6.42 31.83
CA GLY A 327 -7.01 -7.29 31.95
C GLY A 327 -6.00 -7.11 30.81
N GLU A 328 -5.10 -8.08 30.67
CA GLU A 328 -4.04 -8.08 29.65
C GLU A 328 -4.45 -8.94 28.46
N ILE A 329 -4.24 -8.41 27.25
CA ILE A 329 -4.32 -9.16 25.99
C ILE A 329 -2.92 -9.34 25.40
N LYS A 330 -2.68 -10.49 24.76
CA LYS A 330 -1.45 -10.79 24.02
C LYS A 330 -1.79 -11.66 22.82
N ILE A 331 -1.71 -11.07 21.65
CA ILE A 331 -1.85 -11.66 20.32
C ILE A 331 -0.42 -11.96 19.84
N ASP A 332 -0.07 -13.24 19.76
CA ASP A 332 1.23 -13.70 19.27
C ASP A 332 1.27 -13.72 17.74
N LYS A 333 0.09 -13.91 17.12
CA LYS A 333 -0.13 -13.82 15.68
C LYS A 333 -1.60 -13.52 15.39
N GLN A 334 -1.86 -12.58 14.50
CA GLN A 334 -3.10 -12.46 13.75
C GLN A 334 -2.74 -12.09 12.31
N GLU A 335 -3.11 -12.91 11.34
CA GLU A 335 -2.98 -12.52 9.93
C GLU A 335 -4.11 -11.56 9.53
N LEU A 336 -3.75 -10.53 8.78
CA LEU A 336 -4.64 -9.75 7.94
C LEU A 336 -4.21 -9.95 6.49
N PHE A 337 -5.14 -10.32 5.61
CA PHE A 337 -4.90 -10.35 4.18
C PHE A 337 -5.69 -9.22 3.52
N ASN A 338 -5.00 -8.20 2.99
CA ASN A 338 -5.63 -7.15 2.18
C ASN A 338 -5.40 -7.46 0.70
N THR A 339 -6.49 -7.63 -0.06
CA THR A 339 -6.46 -7.88 -1.50
C THR A 339 -7.08 -6.70 -2.23
N MET A 340 -6.34 -6.12 -3.18
CA MET A 340 -6.83 -5.12 -4.12
C MET A 340 -6.70 -5.65 -5.55
N ILE A 341 -7.79 -5.66 -6.30
CA ILE A 341 -7.86 -6.04 -7.70
C ILE A 341 -8.34 -4.83 -8.49
N ILE A 342 -7.59 -4.47 -9.54
CA ILE A 342 -7.94 -3.39 -10.46
C ILE A 342 -8.06 -3.99 -11.86
N SER A 343 -9.23 -3.83 -12.48
CA SER A 343 -9.62 -4.46 -13.75
C SER A 343 -10.34 -3.48 -14.67
N ASP A 344 -10.68 -3.97 -15.87
CA ASP A 344 -11.56 -3.29 -16.82
C ASP A 344 -11.04 -1.90 -17.24
N PHE A 345 -9.72 -1.82 -17.40
CA PHE A 345 -9.02 -0.58 -17.76
C PHE A 345 -9.49 0.01 -19.09
N GLN A 346 -9.79 1.30 -19.10
CA GLN A 346 -10.27 2.07 -20.25
C GLN A 346 -9.26 3.18 -20.61
N TYR A 347 -8.36 2.85 -21.53
CA TYR A 347 -7.33 3.76 -22.07
C TYR A 347 -7.83 4.67 -23.19
#